data_AF-A0A8A1MGM0-F1
#
_entry.id   AF-A0A8A1MGM0-F1
#
_cell.length_a   1.000
_cell.length_b   1.000
_cell.length_c   1.000
_cell.angle_alpha   90.00
_cell.angle_beta   90.00
_cell.angle_gamma   90.00
#
_symmetry.space_group_name_H-M   'P 1'
#
loop_
_entity.id
_entity.type
_entity.pdbx_description
1 polymer ?
#
loop_
_entity_poly.entity_id
_entity_poly.type
_entity_poly.pdbx_seq_one_letter_code
_entity_poly.pdbx_strand_id
1 'polypeptide(L)'
;MDTVDTSVRSFNDWPNHQGFNSTYEERIPVELKVTGDIPAWAAGVLYRTGTGRSEIETDKKEIFKIAHWFDGLSVVHRFQILPPDEIHPSVRVFYNSRSCCDGLIERIRKTGKGKDMSFGARYEPCTSYFQKVMSLFRPAPARTGADQRSMSITLSVNFPGLSSTATQKTSGHASGIHTLANKTDTAAFQTLDPETLEPIGVASQQVLHPDLKGPLSAAHAKSDPVTGDVYNFNLQLGKCPIYHVFHVSAATGKTSILATLTNARAAYIHSFFLTKHYVILCVWNSFYVAGGLAILWHKNIIDAMADYDPSKKTTWYVIDRRPADQGGKGLVATYKSDPFFCFHTINTYEEPTLDDTGSIDIVADLTAYNNLDVLKRFYLSNIISTSPDASKYAAGTNDASRGLYKRFRLPSLPVPSASSSTSTSSSRKRTKPRRATLDFKADALDTPELPTLNPNYVTRRHRYVYGVTSSGKSSFVDGLVKFDTETRQSIHWNEWGQNAGEPIFVPRRRMPTQKSPRGSESESGADGDGEAIEEVEKEGESEPFDEDDGVLLSVVLDGFKGRSYLLVLNAKNMTEVGRAEVAGPIGFGFHGTHVSALSGGKGLDF
;
A
#
# COMPACT_ATOMS: atom_id res chain seq x y z
N MET A 1 -3.83 43.37 -32.52
CA MET A 1 -4.76 42.24 -32.35
C MET A 1 -4.00 41.21 -31.53
N ASP A 2 -4.17 41.28 -30.21
CA ASP A 2 -3.59 40.27 -29.32
C ASP A 2 -4.36 38.97 -29.54
N THR A 3 -3.66 37.96 -30.05
CA THR A 3 -4.18 36.59 -30.13
C THR A 3 -4.39 36.13 -28.69
N VAL A 4 -5.66 36.08 -28.25
CA VAL A 4 -6.02 35.47 -26.98
C VAL A 4 -5.57 34.01 -27.05
N ASP A 5 -4.54 33.67 -26.28
CA ASP A 5 -4.06 32.31 -26.08
C ASP A 5 -5.18 31.51 -25.43
N THR A 6 -5.85 30.66 -26.22
CA THR A 6 -6.92 29.78 -25.79
C THR A 6 -6.41 28.42 -25.29
N SER A 7 -5.08 28.26 -25.12
CA SER A 7 -4.53 27.01 -24.60
C SER A 7 -4.97 26.79 -23.14
N VAL A 8 -5.39 25.57 -22.84
CA VAL A 8 -5.78 25.18 -21.49
C VAL A 8 -4.52 25.16 -20.62
N ARG A 9 -4.32 26.21 -19.82
CA ARG A 9 -3.17 26.32 -18.92
C ARG A 9 -3.32 25.38 -17.74
N SER A 10 -2.22 24.74 -17.36
CA SER A 10 -2.16 23.96 -16.12
C SER A 10 -2.11 24.89 -14.91
N PHE A 11 -2.76 24.50 -13.82
CA PHE A 11 -2.63 25.17 -12.53
C PHE A 11 -1.14 25.35 -12.17
N ASN A 12 -0.74 26.60 -11.89
CA ASN A 12 0.64 27.02 -11.55
C ASN A 12 1.72 26.53 -12.54
N ASP A 13 1.37 26.38 -13.83
CA ASP A 13 2.27 25.85 -14.86
C ASP A 13 2.88 24.50 -14.46
N TRP A 14 2.08 23.64 -13.80
CA TRP A 14 2.46 22.30 -13.35
C TRP A 14 1.62 21.23 -14.05
N PRO A 15 2.00 20.76 -15.25
CA PRO A 15 1.18 19.81 -16.01
C PRO A 15 1.16 18.43 -15.35
N ASN A 16 -0.03 17.86 -15.16
CA ASN A 16 -0.18 16.49 -14.65
C ASN A 16 -1.24 15.65 -15.38
N HIS A 17 -2.01 16.26 -16.30
CA HIS A 17 -3.16 15.65 -16.96
C HIS A 17 -2.85 14.32 -17.66
N GLN A 18 -1.63 14.17 -18.19
CA GLN A 18 -1.17 12.95 -18.86
C GLN A 18 -1.11 11.75 -17.90
N GLY A 19 -0.79 11.99 -16.63
CA GLY A 19 -0.78 10.95 -15.59
C GLY A 19 -2.17 10.48 -15.16
N PHE A 20 -3.24 11.17 -15.56
CA PHE A 20 -4.62 10.79 -15.24
C PHE A 20 -5.39 10.19 -16.44
N ASN A 21 -4.79 10.15 -17.62
CA ASN A 21 -5.40 9.55 -18.81
C ASN A 21 -4.33 8.91 -19.72
N SER A 22 -3.45 8.09 -19.14
CA SER A 22 -2.39 7.45 -19.92
C SER A 22 -2.92 6.21 -20.67
N THR A 23 -2.56 6.11 -21.94
CA THR A 23 -2.74 4.92 -22.78
C THR A 23 -1.43 4.18 -23.04
N TYR A 24 -0.31 4.66 -22.47
CA TYR A 24 1.01 4.09 -22.67
C TYR A 24 1.13 2.73 -21.98
N GLU A 25 1.61 1.73 -22.71
CA GLU A 25 1.77 0.36 -22.25
C GLU A 25 2.91 -0.32 -23.00
N GLU A 26 3.81 -1.01 -22.28
CA GLU A 26 4.87 -1.85 -22.86
C GLU A 26 4.67 -3.31 -22.42
N ARG A 27 4.05 -4.13 -23.26
CA ARG A 27 3.74 -5.54 -22.87
C ARG A 27 4.97 -6.43 -22.82
N ILE A 28 6.01 -6.09 -23.57
CA ILE A 28 7.27 -6.82 -23.65
C ILE A 28 8.32 -5.99 -22.91
N PRO A 29 9.18 -6.60 -22.07
CA PRO A 29 10.26 -5.88 -21.42
C PRO A 29 11.16 -5.11 -22.40
N VAL A 30 11.27 -3.81 -22.17
CA VAL A 30 12.17 -2.91 -22.90
C VAL A 30 13.28 -2.43 -21.97
N GLU A 31 14.50 -2.35 -22.48
CA GLU A 31 15.62 -1.77 -21.73
C GLU A 31 15.51 -0.24 -21.70
N LEU A 32 15.62 0.34 -20.51
CA LEU A 32 15.53 1.78 -20.30
C LEU A 32 16.91 2.43 -20.35
N LYS A 33 16.94 3.68 -20.81
CA LYS A 33 18.14 4.51 -20.72
C LYS A 33 18.37 4.91 -19.27
N VAL A 34 19.48 4.45 -18.69
CA VAL A 34 19.93 4.82 -17.33
C VAL A 34 20.85 6.04 -17.38
N THR A 35 20.67 6.97 -16.45
CA THR A 35 21.59 8.09 -16.19
C THR A 35 21.93 8.16 -14.70
N GLY A 36 23.15 8.58 -14.37
CA GLY A 36 23.68 8.50 -13.01
C GLY A 36 24.09 7.08 -12.61
N ASP A 37 24.37 6.89 -11.32
CA ASP A 37 24.97 5.69 -10.75
C ASP A 37 23.98 5.00 -9.80
N ILE A 38 23.05 4.23 -10.37
CA ILE A 38 22.13 3.40 -9.59
C ILE A 38 22.96 2.34 -8.84
N PRO A 39 22.85 2.20 -7.50
CA PRO A 39 23.66 1.23 -6.77
C PRO A 39 23.32 -0.22 -7.14
N ALA A 40 24.34 -1.05 -7.38
CA ALA A 40 24.15 -2.47 -7.76
C ALA A 40 23.34 -3.29 -6.74
N TRP A 41 23.44 -2.96 -5.45
CA TRP A 41 22.68 -3.63 -4.38
C TRP A 41 21.17 -3.31 -4.40
N ALA A 42 20.73 -2.32 -5.20
CA ALA A 42 19.32 -2.04 -5.45
C ALA A 42 18.69 -3.02 -6.45
N ALA A 43 19.48 -3.93 -7.03
CA ALA A 43 19.02 -4.98 -7.94
C ALA A 43 17.84 -5.78 -7.36
N GLY A 44 16.86 -6.04 -8.22
CA GLY A 44 15.57 -6.62 -7.85
C GLY A 44 14.47 -6.25 -8.81
N VAL A 45 13.23 -6.51 -8.40
CA VAL A 45 12.04 -6.19 -9.20
C VAL A 45 11.14 -5.26 -8.38
N LEU A 46 10.87 -4.08 -8.91
CA LEU A 46 9.88 -3.14 -8.40
C LEU A 46 8.58 -3.30 -9.18
N TYR A 47 7.50 -3.61 -8.47
CA TYR A 47 6.14 -3.53 -9.01
C TYR A 47 5.47 -2.25 -8.50
N ARG A 48 4.73 -1.58 -9.37
CA ARG A 48 3.93 -0.39 -9.05
C ARG A 48 2.53 -0.57 -9.62
N THR A 49 1.52 -0.19 -8.85
CA THR A 49 0.20 0.07 -9.42
C THR A 49 0.20 1.40 -10.16
N GLY A 50 -0.73 1.53 -11.11
CA GLY A 50 -0.95 2.68 -11.98
C GLY A 50 -2.43 2.78 -12.35
N THR A 51 -2.83 3.95 -12.84
CA THR A 51 -4.15 4.14 -13.47
C THR A 51 -3.95 4.45 -14.95
N GLY A 52 -4.63 3.73 -15.82
CA GLY A 52 -4.60 3.94 -17.26
C GLY A 52 -5.58 5.02 -17.71
N ARG A 53 -6.19 4.80 -18.87
CA ARG A 53 -7.19 5.70 -19.45
C ARG A 53 -8.33 5.99 -18.47
N SER A 54 -8.70 7.25 -18.34
CA SER A 54 -9.86 7.72 -17.60
C SER A 54 -11.04 8.08 -18.51
N GLU A 55 -10.79 8.20 -19.81
CA GLU A 55 -11.81 8.44 -20.83
C GLU A 55 -11.87 7.28 -21.83
N ILE A 56 -13.08 6.80 -22.14
CA ILE A 56 -13.34 5.72 -23.10
C ILE A 56 -14.42 6.17 -24.06
N GLU A 57 -14.08 6.27 -25.35
CA GLU A 57 -15.08 6.44 -26.41
C GLU A 57 -15.88 5.14 -26.57
N THR A 58 -17.21 5.26 -26.51
CA THR A 58 -18.13 4.13 -26.62
C THR A 58 -18.53 3.86 -28.07
N ASP A 59 -19.11 2.69 -28.35
CA ASP A 59 -19.67 2.34 -29.66
C ASP A 59 -20.80 3.31 -30.09
N LYS A 60 -21.42 4.00 -29.14
CA LYS A 60 -22.43 5.03 -29.37
C LYS A 60 -21.83 6.42 -29.58
N LYS A 61 -20.51 6.55 -29.68
CA LYS A 61 -19.78 7.82 -29.81
C LYS A 61 -19.94 8.78 -28.63
N GLU A 62 -20.33 8.26 -27.47
CA GLU A 62 -20.31 8.98 -26.19
C GLU A 62 -18.98 8.73 -25.47
N ILE A 63 -18.50 9.70 -24.68
CA ILE A 63 -17.30 9.54 -23.85
C ILE A 63 -17.72 9.12 -22.43
N PHE A 64 -17.36 7.91 -22.04
CA PHE A 64 -17.42 7.49 -20.64
C PHE A 64 -16.22 8.07 -19.89
N LYS A 65 -16.47 8.74 -18.76
CA LYS A 65 -15.43 9.36 -17.92
C LYS A 65 -15.38 8.76 -16.53
N ILE A 66 -14.18 8.46 -16.06
CA ILE A 66 -13.92 8.16 -14.65
C ILE A 66 -13.98 9.46 -13.86
N ALA A 67 -14.72 9.46 -12.75
CA ALA A 67 -14.92 10.67 -11.94
C ALA A 67 -13.88 10.83 -10.82
N HIS A 68 -13.39 9.72 -10.27
CA HIS A 68 -12.57 9.70 -9.07
C HIS A 68 -11.28 8.91 -9.29
N TRP A 69 -10.16 9.36 -8.72
CA TRP A 69 -8.85 8.71 -8.91
C TRP A 69 -8.87 7.22 -8.53
N PHE A 70 -9.50 6.88 -7.41
CA PHE A 70 -9.64 5.48 -6.93
C PHE A 70 -10.55 4.60 -7.81
N ASP A 71 -11.29 5.19 -8.76
CA ASP A 71 -12.04 4.44 -9.76
C ASP A 71 -11.22 4.08 -11.01
N GLY A 72 -9.97 4.55 -11.07
CA GLY A 72 -9.05 4.32 -12.19
C GLY A 72 -8.99 2.88 -12.67
N LEU A 73 -8.72 2.74 -13.97
CA LEU A 73 -8.58 1.46 -14.65
C LEU A 73 -7.15 0.97 -14.44
N SER A 74 -6.99 -0.21 -13.84
CA SER A 74 -5.72 -0.67 -13.29
C SER A 74 -4.71 -0.97 -14.40
N VAL A 75 -3.51 -0.44 -14.23
CA VAL A 75 -2.30 -0.83 -14.96
C VAL A 75 -1.27 -1.21 -13.92
N VAL A 76 -0.54 -2.30 -14.13
CA VAL A 76 0.61 -2.65 -13.30
C VAL A 76 1.88 -2.40 -14.10
N HIS A 77 2.89 -1.87 -13.42
CA HIS A 77 4.20 -1.54 -13.97
C HIS A 77 5.26 -2.37 -13.26
N ARG A 78 6.24 -2.87 -14.00
CA ARG A 78 7.35 -3.68 -13.51
C ARG A 78 8.67 -3.06 -13.97
N PHE A 79 9.55 -2.77 -13.03
CA PHE A 79 10.93 -2.37 -13.27
C PHE A 79 11.87 -3.44 -12.73
N GLN A 80 12.64 -4.08 -13.60
CA GLN A 80 13.66 -5.05 -13.23
C GLN A 80 15.03 -4.39 -13.28
N ILE A 81 15.66 -4.24 -12.12
CA ILE A 81 16.99 -3.67 -11.95
C ILE A 81 17.98 -4.83 -11.89
N LEU A 82 18.89 -4.87 -12.85
CA LEU A 82 19.96 -5.87 -12.93
C LEU A 82 21.27 -5.26 -12.45
N PRO A 83 22.05 -5.96 -11.61
CA PRO A 83 23.38 -5.51 -11.24
C PRO A 83 24.32 -5.56 -12.45
N PRO A 84 25.48 -4.89 -12.39
CA PRO A 84 26.54 -5.10 -13.38
C PRO A 84 26.95 -6.58 -13.47
N ASP A 85 27.35 -7.00 -14.67
CA ASP A 85 27.94 -8.30 -14.97
C ASP A 85 29.18 -8.15 -15.87
N GLU A 86 29.81 -9.26 -16.26
CA GLU A 86 31.03 -9.25 -17.09
C GLU A 86 30.83 -8.60 -18.48
N ILE A 87 29.61 -8.66 -19.01
CA ILE A 87 29.26 -8.14 -20.33
C ILE A 87 28.75 -6.69 -20.20
N HIS A 88 28.08 -6.38 -19.09
CA HIS A 88 27.42 -5.11 -18.81
C HIS A 88 27.96 -4.49 -17.51
N PRO A 89 28.98 -3.62 -17.58
CA PRO A 89 29.66 -3.10 -16.39
C PRO A 89 28.85 -2.05 -15.60
N SER A 90 27.63 -1.71 -16.05
CA SER A 90 26.73 -0.76 -15.40
C SER A 90 25.39 -1.42 -15.06
N VAL A 91 24.68 -0.88 -14.07
CA VAL A 91 23.30 -1.29 -13.77
C VAL A 91 22.41 -1.10 -14.99
N ARG A 92 21.55 -2.08 -15.25
CA ARG A 92 20.55 -2.06 -16.31
C ARG A 92 19.16 -2.08 -15.72
N VAL A 93 18.22 -1.42 -16.38
CA VAL A 93 16.82 -1.38 -15.94
C VAL A 93 15.93 -1.77 -17.10
N PHE A 94 15.10 -2.80 -16.90
CA PHE A 94 14.07 -3.22 -17.86
C PHE A 94 12.70 -2.82 -17.35
N TYR A 95 11.81 -2.46 -18.27
CA TYR A 95 10.45 -2.03 -17.96
C TYR A 95 9.43 -2.76 -18.81
N ASN A 96 8.34 -3.17 -18.18
CA ASN A 96 7.10 -3.56 -18.85
C ASN A 96 5.89 -3.16 -18.01
N SER A 97 4.74 -3.05 -18.65
CA SER A 97 3.47 -2.73 -18.00
C SER A 97 2.30 -3.41 -18.69
N ARG A 98 1.20 -3.61 -17.96
CA ARG A 98 -0.01 -4.20 -18.52
C ARG A 98 -1.26 -3.68 -17.82
N SER A 99 -2.27 -3.35 -18.61
CA SER A 99 -3.65 -3.13 -18.19
C SER A 99 -4.20 -4.43 -17.62
N CYS A 100 -4.66 -4.36 -16.37
CA CYS A 100 -5.21 -5.52 -15.68
C CYS A 100 -6.73 -5.64 -15.87
N CYS A 101 -7.34 -4.78 -16.69
CA CYS A 101 -8.80 -4.73 -16.83
C CYS A 101 -9.29 -4.46 -18.26
N ASP A 102 -8.60 -5.01 -19.27
CA ASP A 102 -8.98 -4.87 -20.69
C ASP A 102 -10.42 -5.31 -20.97
N GLY A 103 -10.85 -6.42 -20.38
CA GLY A 103 -12.23 -6.90 -20.47
C GLY A 103 -13.28 -5.93 -19.91
N LEU A 104 -12.96 -5.22 -18.83
CA LEU A 104 -13.82 -4.15 -18.30
C LEU A 104 -13.82 -2.93 -19.23
N ILE A 105 -12.67 -2.53 -19.77
CA ILE A 105 -12.56 -1.43 -20.75
C ILE A 105 -13.45 -1.74 -21.97
N GLU A 106 -13.36 -2.97 -22.48
CA GLU A 106 -14.15 -3.42 -23.63
C GLU A 106 -15.67 -3.44 -23.33
N ARG A 107 -16.05 -3.83 -22.11
CA ARG A 107 -17.44 -3.73 -21.66
C ARG A 107 -17.92 -2.28 -21.61
N ILE A 108 -17.11 -1.37 -21.09
CA ILE A 108 -17.43 0.06 -21.07
C ILE A 108 -17.59 0.58 -22.49
N ARG A 109 -16.65 0.28 -23.39
CA ARG A 109 -16.69 0.66 -24.80
C ARG A 109 -18.00 0.24 -25.47
N LYS A 110 -18.43 -1.02 -25.26
CA LYS A 110 -19.66 -1.58 -25.84
C LYS A 110 -20.95 -1.04 -25.22
N THR A 111 -20.95 -0.79 -23.91
CA THR A 111 -22.21 -0.59 -23.15
C THR A 111 -22.39 0.83 -22.61
N GLY A 112 -21.33 1.62 -22.54
CA GLY A 112 -21.28 2.90 -21.83
C GLY A 112 -21.37 2.77 -20.31
N LYS A 113 -21.24 1.56 -19.75
CA LYS A 113 -21.43 1.29 -18.32
C LYS A 113 -20.14 0.84 -17.66
N GLY A 114 -19.77 1.54 -16.58
CA GLY A 114 -18.61 1.27 -15.73
C GLY A 114 -18.76 0.09 -14.78
N LYS A 115 -18.00 0.13 -13.69
CA LYS A 115 -18.06 -0.85 -12.59
C LYS A 115 -19.46 -0.86 -11.95
N ASP A 116 -19.90 -2.03 -11.49
CA ASP A 116 -21.17 -2.16 -10.75
C ASP A 116 -21.15 -1.45 -9.39
N MET A 117 -19.96 -1.34 -8.79
CA MET A 117 -19.67 -0.59 -7.57
C MET A 117 -18.44 0.28 -7.82
N SER A 118 -18.55 1.57 -7.52
CA SER A 118 -17.46 2.55 -7.67
C SER A 118 -16.99 3.05 -6.31
N PHE A 119 -15.85 3.74 -6.26
CA PHE A 119 -15.46 4.49 -5.09
C PHE A 119 -16.24 5.80 -4.99
N GLY A 120 -16.30 6.56 -6.07
CA GLY A 120 -16.88 7.91 -6.09
C GLY A 120 -17.44 8.31 -7.45
N ALA A 121 -18.08 7.41 -8.19
CA ALA A 121 -18.75 7.82 -9.43
C ALA A 121 -19.87 8.82 -9.12
N ARG A 122 -19.82 10.01 -9.75
CA ARG A 122 -20.93 10.96 -9.71
C ARG A 122 -22.05 10.42 -10.59
N TYR A 123 -23.13 9.97 -9.98
CA TYR A 123 -24.26 9.44 -10.73
C TYR A 123 -25.08 10.61 -11.26
N GLU A 124 -25.04 10.83 -12.59
CA GLU A 124 -25.90 11.82 -13.26
C GLU A 124 -27.38 11.43 -13.01
N PRO A 125 -28.23 12.37 -12.55
CA PRO A 125 -29.58 12.09 -12.03
C PRO A 125 -30.61 11.60 -13.06
N CYS A 126 -30.21 11.22 -14.27
CA CYS A 126 -31.13 10.88 -15.37
C CYS A 126 -31.62 9.42 -15.42
N THR A 127 -31.32 8.58 -14.44
CA THR A 127 -31.95 7.25 -14.33
C THR A 127 -33.12 7.30 -13.36
N SER A 128 -34.32 7.02 -13.87
CA SER A 128 -35.56 7.03 -13.10
C SER A 128 -35.46 6.13 -11.88
N TYR A 129 -36.09 6.53 -10.78
CA TYR A 129 -36.15 5.80 -9.50
C TYR A 129 -36.54 4.32 -9.68
N PHE A 130 -37.34 4.01 -10.70
CA PHE A 130 -37.80 2.67 -11.05
C PHE A 130 -36.69 1.73 -11.54
N GLN A 131 -35.66 2.24 -12.24
CA GLN A 131 -34.49 1.45 -12.65
C GLN A 131 -33.56 1.11 -11.47
N LYS A 132 -33.51 1.97 -10.45
CA LYS A 132 -32.74 1.72 -9.21
C LYS A 132 -33.31 0.51 -8.47
N VAL A 133 -34.64 0.46 -8.30
CA VAL A 133 -35.36 -0.66 -7.66
C VAL A 133 -35.16 -1.97 -8.44
N MET A 134 -35.30 -1.97 -9.77
CA MET A 134 -35.11 -3.17 -10.60
C MET A 134 -33.67 -3.72 -10.57
N SER A 135 -32.67 -2.87 -10.32
CA SER A 135 -31.27 -3.30 -10.25
C SER A 135 -30.89 -4.06 -8.97
N LEU A 136 -31.69 -3.93 -7.91
CA LEU A 136 -31.54 -4.71 -6.67
C LEU A 136 -31.92 -6.19 -6.86
N PHE A 137 -32.68 -6.51 -7.91
CA PHE A 137 -33.19 -7.86 -8.19
C PHE A 137 -32.40 -8.61 -9.26
N ARG A 138 -31.29 -8.05 -9.76
CA ARG A 138 -30.40 -8.77 -10.70
C ARG A 138 -29.38 -9.60 -9.92
N PRO A 139 -29.33 -10.93 -10.11
CA PRO A 139 -28.27 -11.75 -9.54
C PRO A 139 -26.91 -11.29 -10.06
N ALA A 140 -25.89 -11.34 -9.21
CA ALA A 140 -24.51 -11.04 -9.59
C ALA A 140 -24.10 -11.92 -10.78
N PRO A 141 -23.43 -11.38 -11.81
CA PRO A 141 -23.03 -12.18 -12.95
C PRO A 141 -22.11 -13.32 -12.52
N ALA A 142 -22.39 -14.52 -13.05
CA ALA A 142 -21.57 -15.71 -12.89
C ALA A 142 -20.14 -15.45 -13.40
N ARG A 143 -19.14 -15.93 -12.64
CA ARG A 143 -17.70 -16.02 -12.98
C ARG A 143 -17.21 -14.92 -13.93
N THR A 144 -16.93 -13.74 -13.38
CA THR A 144 -16.24 -12.68 -14.13
C THR A 144 -14.82 -13.12 -14.45
N GLY A 145 -14.40 -13.01 -15.71
CA GLY A 145 -13.01 -13.21 -16.13
C GLY A 145 -12.03 -12.35 -15.34
N ALA A 146 -10.75 -12.74 -15.32
CA ALA A 146 -9.74 -12.11 -14.48
C ALA A 146 -9.55 -10.62 -14.78
N ASP A 147 -9.78 -10.19 -16.02
CA ASP A 147 -9.66 -8.83 -16.55
C ASP A 147 -10.99 -8.04 -16.53
N GLN A 148 -12.06 -8.61 -15.98
CA GLN A 148 -13.38 -7.97 -15.94
C GLN A 148 -13.56 -7.08 -14.70
N ARG A 149 -12.53 -6.98 -13.85
CA ARG A 149 -12.48 -6.14 -12.65
C ARG A 149 -11.20 -5.31 -12.68
N SER A 150 -11.27 -4.10 -12.12
CA SER A 150 -10.09 -3.26 -11.90
C SER A 150 -9.78 -3.22 -10.41
N MET A 151 -8.56 -3.63 -10.06
CA MET A 151 -7.98 -3.52 -8.71
C MET A 151 -6.61 -2.85 -8.87
N SER A 152 -6.45 -1.67 -8.28
CA SER A 152 -5.29 -0.80 -8.57
C SER A 152 -4.61 -0.26 -7.31
N ILE A 153 -5.03 -0.65 -6.10
CA ILE A 153 -4.56 0.03 -4.89
C ILE A 153 -3.20 -0.54 -4.48
N THR A 154 -3.16 -1.77 -3.96
CA THR A 154 -1.94 -2.43 -3.47
C THR A 154 -1.64 -3.71 -4.23
N LEU A 155 -0.36 -4.10 -4.21
CA LEU A 155 0.18 -5.34 -4.75
C LEU A 155 0.76 -6.18 -3.62
N SER A 156 0.60 -7.49 -3.69
CA SER A 156 1.30 -8.45 -2.84
C SER A 156 2.05 -9.47 -3.67
N VAL A 157 3.33 -9.66 -3.37
CA VAL A 157 4.09 -10.79 -3.89
C VAL A 157 3.89 -11.98 -2.97
N ASN A 158 3.61 -13.16 -3.53
CA ASN A 158 3.52 -14.41 -2.80
C ASN A 158 2.50 -14.39 -1.64
N PHE A 159 1.33 -13.77 -1.84
CA PHE A 159 0.29 -13.72 -0.81
C PHE A 159 -0.04 -15.15 -0.30
N PRO A 160 0.13 -15.44 1.00
CA PRO A 160 0.03 -16.79 1.52
C PRO A 160 -1.41 -17.31 1.46
N GLY A 161 -1.57 -18.62 1.28
CA GLY A 161 -2.89 -19.25 1.16
C GLY A 161 -3.55 -19.12 -0.22
N LEU A 162 -2.96 -18.35 -1.14
CA LEU A 162 -3.48 -18.07 -2.48
C LEU A 162 -2.55 -18.63 -3.57
N SER A 163 -3.11 -19.35 -4.55
CA SER A 163 -2.38 -19.82 -5.73
C SER A 163 -2.34 -18.76 -6.84
N SER A 164 -1.51 -18.97 -7.88
CA SER A 164 -1.44 -18.10 -9.06
C SER A 164 -2.77 -18.00 -9.82
N THR A 165 -3.60 -19.04 -9.76
CA THR A 165 -4.94 -19.08 -10.40
C THR A 165 -6.07 -18.68 -9.46
N ALA A 166 -5.75 -17.98 -8.36
CA ALA A 166 -6.70 -17.51 -7.36
C ALA A 166 -7.53 -18.63 -6.70
N THR A 167 -6.89 -19.77 -6.42
CA THR A 167 -7.47 -20.88 -5.64
C THR A 167 -6.76 -21.04 -4.30
N GLN A 168 -7.38 -21.78 -3.36
CA GLN A 168 -6.77 -22.03 -2.06
C GLN A 168 -5.50 -22.86 -2.22
N LYS A 169 -4.43 -22.48 -1.51
CA LYS A 169 -3.15 -23.21 -1.47
C LYS A 169 -2.75 -23.48 -0.02
N THR A 170 -2.56 -24.74 0.33
CA THR A 170 -2.31 -25.20 1.71
C THR A 170 -0.90 -25.76 1.94
N SER A 171 0.05 -25.46 1.04
CA SER A 171 1.46 -25.86 1.22
C SER A 171 2.41 -25.01 0.39
N GLY A 172 3.65 -24.85 0.89
CA GLY A 172 4.80 -24.42 0.11
C GLY A 172 5.46 -23.14 0.64
N HIS A 173 6.76 -23.21 0.88
CA HIS A 173 7.62 -22.03 0.94
C HIS A 173 7.82 -21.50 -0.48
N ALA A 174 7.68 -20.17 -0.65
CA ALA A 174 7.98 -19.49 -1.91
C ALA A 174 9.40 -18.93 -1.85
N SER A 175 10.26 -19.34 -2.78
CA SER A 175 11.55 -18.70 -3.05
C SER A 175 11.50 -18.05 -4.41
N GLY A 176 11.76 -16.74 -4.50
CA GLY A 176 11.50 -15.96 -5.70
C GLY A 176 10.05 -15.49 -5.79
N ILE A 177 9.62 -15.05 -6.98
CA ILE A 177 8.32 -14.40 -7.21
C ILE A 177 7.43 -15.37 -7.98
N HIS A 178 6.42 -15.95 -7.33
CA HIS A 178 5.53 -16.94 -7.94
C HIS A 178 4.11 -16.45 -8.16
N THR A 179 3.62 -15.60 -7.26
CA THR A 179 2.29 -14.99 -7.38
C THR A 179 2.38 -13.49 -7.17
N LEU A 180 1.58 -12.76 -7.92
CA LEU A 180 1.37 -11.33 -7.74
C LEU A 180 -0.13 -11.11 -7.57
N ALA A 181 -0.55 -10.44 -6.49
CA ALA A 181 -1.96 -10.20 -6.21
C ALA A 181 -2.24 -8.70 -6.14
N ASN A 182 -3.04 -8.21 -7.10
CA ASN A 182 -3.68 -6.91 -7.04
C ASN A 182 -4.83 -6.91 -6.02
N LYS A 183 -4.93 -5.83 -5.26
CA LYS A 183 -5.94 -5.63 -4.21
C LYS A 183 -6.54 -4.23 -4.26
N THR A 184 -7.64 -4.08 -3.54
CA THR A 184 -8.35 -2.83 -3.26
C THR A 184 -9.02 -2.97 -1.88
N ASP A 185 -9.81 -2.00 -1.42
CA ASP A 185 -10.51 -2.07 -0.12
C ASP A 185 -11.74 -3.03 -0.12
N THR A 186 -11.79 -3.92 -1.11
CA THR A 186 -12.74 -5.03 -1.16
C THR A 186 -12.05 -6.30 -0.70
N ALA A 187 -12.81 -7.29 -0.27
CA ALA A 187 -12.30 -8.61 0.07
C ALA A 187 -11.89 -9.44 -1.17
N ALA A 188 -11.57 -8.83 -2.31
CA ALA A 188 -11.24 -9.51 -3.56
C ALA A 188 -9.73 -9.45 -3.86
N PHE A 189 -9.24 -10.50 -4.51
CA PHE A 189 -7.90 -10.59 -5.09
C PHE A 189 -8.03 -10.71 -6.60
N GLN A 190 -7.14 -10.05 -7.34
CA GLN A 190 -6.87 -10.33 -8.74
C GLN A 190 -5.42 -10.82 -8.84
N THR A 191 -5.23 -12.07 -9.23
CA THR A 191 -3.89 -12.63 -9.40
C THR A 191 -3.37 -12.32 -10.79
N LEU A 192 -2.08 -11.98 -10.86
CA LEU A 192 -1.36 -11.66 -12.07
C LEU A 192 -0.16 -12.59 -12.24
N ASP A 193 0.25 -12.80 -13.49
CA ASP A 193 1.55 -13.35 -13.81
C ASP A 193 2.65 -12.35 -13.41
N PRO A 194 3.67 -12.74 -12.63
CA PRO A 194 4.65 -11.80 -12.12
C PRO A 194 5.63 -11.24 -13.16
N GLU A 195 5.74 -11.85 -14.35
CA GLU A 195 6.63 -11.38 -15.40
C GLU A 195 5.88 -10.59 -16.47
N THR A 196 4.83 -11.21 -17.03
CA THR A 196 4.01 -10.67 -18.12
C THR A 196 2.89 -9.75 -17.63
N LEU A 197 2.61 -9.74 -16.32
CA LEU A 197 1.56 -8.95 -15.67
C LEU A 197 0.14 -9.30 -16.14
N GLU A 198 -0.04 -10.46 -16.78
CA GLU A 198 -1.32 -10.96 -17.25
C GLU A 198 -2.29 -11.22 -16.09
N PRO A 199 -3.54 -10.74 -16.14
CA PRO A 199 -4.57 -11.19 -15.21
C PRO A 199 -4.86 -12.69 -15.38
N ILE A 200 -4.58 -13.48 -14.34
CA ILE A 200 -4.76 -14.95 -14.34
C ILE A 200 -6.07 -15.34 -13.66
N GLY A 201 -6.39 -14.74 -12.52
CA GLY A 201 -7.50 -15.19 -11.69
C GLY A 201 -8.09 -14.10 -10.81
N VAL A 202 -9.31 -14.36 -10.31
CA VAL A 202 -9.98 -13.52 -9.32
C VAL A 202 -10.59 -14.40 -8.24
N ALA A 203 -10.38 -14.02 -6.98
CA ALA A 203 -10.99 -14.68 -5.82
C ALA A 203 -11.52 -13.65 -4.83
N SER A 204 -12.30 -14.11 -3.86
CA SER A 204 -12.54 -13.37 -2.61
C SER A 204 -11.77 -14.02 -1.47
N GLN A 205 -11.62 -13.30 -0.36
CA GLN A 205 -11.03 -13.81 0.88
C GLN A 205 -11.74 -15.06 1.43
N GLN A 206 -12.97 -15.35 0.97
CA GLN A 206 -13.66 -16.59 1.30
C GLN A 206 -12.89 -17.84 0.84
N VAL A 207 -12.03 -17.72 -0.19
CA VAL A 207 -11.12 -18.81 -0.61
C VAL A 207 -10.10 -19.16 0.46
N LEU A 208 -9.75 -18.22 1.33
CA LEU A 208 -8.79 -18.40 2.41
C LEU A 208 -9.44 -19.05 3.63
N HIS A 209 -10.69 -18.68 3.94
CA HIS A 209 -11.45 -19.21 5.06
C HIS A 209 -12.97 -18.99 4.88
N PRO A 210 -13.84 -19.96 5.22
CA PRO A 210 -15.28 -19.89 4.96
C PRO A 210 -16.00 -18.73 5.65
N ASP A 211 -15.49 -18.22 6.79
CA ASP A 211 -16.09 -17.10 7.52
C ASP A 211 -15.79 -15.72 6.93
N LEU A 212 -14.85 -15.60 5.99
CA LEU A 212 -14.46 -14.32 5.37
C LEU A 212 -15.43 -13.95 4.23
N LYS A 213 -16.70 -13.76 4.58
CA LYS A 213 -17.83 -13.56 3.64
C LYS A 213 -18.14 -12.09 3.34
N GLY A 214 -17.55 -11.19 4.11
CA GLY A 214 -17.77 -9.76 3.99
C GLY A 214 -17.17 -9.17 2.70
N PRO A 215 -17.81 -8.14 2.11
CA PRO A 215 -17.36 -7.56 0.84
C PRO A 215 -16.15 -6.62 0.98
N LEU A 216 -15.83 -6.15 2.19
CA LEU A 216 -14.81 -5.14 2.43
C LEU A 216 -13.64 -5.69 3.26
N SER A 217 -12.45 -5.14 3.02
CA SER A 217 -11.20 -5.46 3.71
C SER A 217 -10.23 -4.29 3.56
N ALA A 218 -9.11 -4.25 4.28
CA ALA A 218 -8.08 -3.26 3.98
C ALA A 218 -7.29 -3.67 2.72
N ALA A 219 -7.02 -2.71 1.84
CA ALA A 219 -6.02 -2.89 0.78
C ALA A 219 -4.62 -3.17 1.38
N HIS A 220 -4.28 -2.52 2.49
CA HIS A 220 -3.03 -2.73 3.22
C HIS A 220 -3.14 -3.87 4.23
N ALA A 221 -3.14 -5.11 3.71
CA ALA A 221 -2.77 -6.28 4.51
C ALA A 221 -1.34 -6.08 5.07
N LYS A 222 -1.09 -6.45 6.33
CA LYS A 222 0.26 -6.31 6.92
C LYS A 222 0.95 -7.67 6.95
N SER A 223 2.19 -7.70 6.46
CA SER A 223 3.06 -8.88 6.51
C SER A 223 4.00 -8.81 7.70
N ASP A 224 4.21 -9.93 8.39
CA ASP A 224 5.28 -10.04 9.37
C ASP A 224 6.65 -10.04 8.67
N PRO A 225 7.56 -9.11 9.00
CA PRO A 225 8.88 -9.07 8.39
C PRO A 225 9.76 -10.31 8.66
N VAL A 226 9.46 -11.08 9.69
CA VAL A 226 10.22 -12.29 10.08
C VAL A 226 9.62 -13.53 9.44
N THR A 227 8.32 -13.79 9.67
CA THR A 227 7.68 -15.05 9.26
C THR A 227 7.10 -14.99 7.85
N GLY A 228 6.81 -13.79 7.32
CA GLY A 228 6.05 -13.59 6.09
C GLY A 228 4.54 -13.79 6.25
N ASP A 229 4.07 -14.10 7.47
CA ASP A 229 2.64 -14.27 7.74
C ASP A 229 1.87 -12.99 7.45
N VAL A 230 0.66 -13.12 6.89
CA VAL A 230 -0.17 -11.98 6.52
C VAL A 230 -1.35 -11.83 7.46
N TYR A 231 -1.64 -10.59 7.84
CA TYR A 231 -2.75 -10.18 8.67
C TYR A 231 -3.68 -9.25 7.91
N ASN A 232 -4.98 -9.34 8.14
CA ASN A 232 -5.96 -8.39 7.65
C ASN A 232 -7.28 -8.53 8.44
N PHE A 233 -8.32 -7.80 8.05
CA PHE A 233 -9.69 -8.01 8.49
C PHE A 233 -10.63 -8.24 7.30
N ASN A 234 -11.76 -8.89 7.55
CA ASN A 234 -12.88 -8.96 6.64
C ASN A 234 -14.11 -8.36 7.31
N LEU A 235 -14.75 -7.38 6.65
CA LEU A 235 -15.91 -6.67 7.17
C LEU A 235 -17.18 -7.15 6.48
N GLN A 236 -18.01 -7.85 7.22
CA GLN A 236 -19.37 -8.17 6.83
C GLN A 236 -20.30 -7.02 7.20
N LEU A 237 -20.95 -6.46 6.19
CA LEU A 237 -21.94 -5.38 6.34
C LEU A 237 -23.30 -5.93 6.78
N GLY A 238 -24.11 -5.08 7.38
CA GLY A 238 -25.45 -5.42 7.86
C GLY A 238 -25.85 -4.62 9.08
N LYS A 239 -27.03 -4.95 9.64
CA LYS A 239 -27.55 -4.29 10.86
C LYS A 239 -26.59 -4.40 12.05
N CYS A 240 -25.92 -5.55 12.15
CA CYS A 240 -24.83 -5.80 13.10
C CYS A 240 -23.58 -6.13 12.29
N PRO A 241 -22.75 -5.13 11.94
CA PRO A 241 -21.52 -5.36 11.21
C PRO A 241 -20.59 -6.30 11.98
N ILE A 242 -19.88 -7.15 11.26
CA ILE A 242 -18.94 -8.12 11.84
C ILE A 242 -17.57 -7.90 11.21
N TYR A 243 -16.56 -7.65 12.05
CA TYR A 243 -15.16 -7.68 11.63
C TYR A 243 -14.55 -9.02 12.04
N HIS A 244 -14.09 -9.80 11.08
CA HIS A 244 -13.23 -10.94 11.30
C HIS A 244 -11.78 -10.51 11.08
N VAL A 245 -11.02 -10.32 12.16
CA VAL A 245 -9.57 -10.11 12.07
C VAL A 245 -8.91 -11.47 11.94
N PHE A 246 -8.10 -11.64 10.91
CA PHE A 246 -7.55 -12.94 10.53
C PHE A 246 -6.05 -12.87 10.24
N HIS A 247 -5.45 -14.05 10.26
CA HIS A 247 -4.05 -14.34 10.00
C HIS A 247 -3.97 -15.45 8.95
N VAL A 248 -3.03 -15.36 8.02
CA VAL A 248 -2.69 -16.42 7.07
C VAL A 248 -1.21 -16.75 7.22
N SER A 249 -0.93 -17.99 7.58
CA SER A 249 0.43 -18.47 7.76
C SER A 249 1.16 -18.58 6.43
N ALA A 250 2.33 -17.97 6.30
CA ALA A 250 3.18 -18.12 5.12
C ALA A 250 3.80 -19.50 4.99
N ALA A 251 4.07 -20.16 6.12
CA ALA A 251 4.63 -21.52 6.11
C ALA A 251 3.63 -22.58 5.64
N THR A 252 2.34 -22.41 5.98
CA THR A 252 1.32 -23.47 5.78
C THR A 252 0.18 -23.07 4.85
N GLY A 253 0.01 -21.78 4.55
CA GLY A 253 -1.18 -21.26 3.88
C GLY A 253 -2.47 -21.33 4.72
N LYS A 254 -2.41 -21.80 5.97
CA LYS A 254 -3.57 -21.91 6.86
C LYS A 254 -4.04 -20.53 7.31
N THR A 255 -5.34 -20.29 7.20
CA THR A 255 -6.00 -19.08 7.70
C THR A 255 -6.65 -19.34 9.05
N SER A 256 -6.44 -18.42 10.00
CA SER A 256 -7.00 -18.46 11.34
C SER A 256 -7.72 -17.15 11.67
N ILE A 257 -8.91 -17.25 12.28
CA ILE A 257 -9.63 -16.07 12.80
C ILE A 257 -9.07 -15.73 14.19
N LEU A 258 -8.46 -14.56 14.32
CA LEU A 258 -7.87 -14.06 15.57
C LEU A 258 -8.94 -13.44 16.48
N ALA A 259 -9.87 -12.68 15.90
CA ALA A 259 -10.97 -12.08 16.64
C ALA A 259 -12.19 -11.86 15.74
N THR A 260 -13.38 -12.00 16.34
CA THR A 260 -14.67 -11.65 15.74
C THR A 260 -15.29 -10.50 16.54
N LEU A 261 -15.37 -9.31 15.93
CA LEU A 261 -15.90 -8.11 16.56
C LEU A 261 -17.29 -7.80 16.01
N THR A 262 -18.32 -7.93 16.84
CA THR A 262 -19.74 -7.72 16.47
C THR A 262 -20.32 -6.41 16.98
N ASN A 263 -19.55 -5.64 17.76
CA ASN A 263 -19.98 -4.40 18.39
C ASN A 263 -19.31 -3.15 17.77
N ALA A 264 -18.52 -3.33 16.72
CA ALA A 264 -17.88 -2.23 16.00
C ALA A 264 -18.82 -1.71 14.91
N ARG A 265 -18.83 -0.39 14.71
CA ARG A 265 -19.58 0.23 13.60
C ARG A 265 -18.88 -0.11 12.28
N ALA A 266 -19.65 -0.31 11.22
CA ALA A 266 -19.09 -0.40 9.87
C ALA A 266 -18.48 0.96 9.49
N ALA A 267 -17.21 0.95 9.09
CA ALA A 267 -16.49 2.13 8.67
C ALA A 267 -15.56 1.78 7.50
N TYR A 268 -15.20 2.79 6.71
CA TYR A 268 -14.20 2.66 5.67
C TYR A 268 -12.78 2.65 6.29
N ILE A 269 -12.15 1.48 6.32
CA ILE A 269 -10.84 1.24 6.93
C ILE A 269 -9.89 0.74 5.84
N HIS A 270 -8.92 1.58 5.49
CA HIS A 270 -7.98 1.34 4.38
C HIS A 270 -6.72 0.55 4.78
N SER A 271 -6.26 0.72 6.02
CA SER A 271 -5.09 0.03 6.58
C SER A 271 -5.26 -0.23 8.07
N PHE A 272 -4.36 -1.02 8.67
CA PHE A 272 -4.39 -1.36 10.09
C PHE A 272 -2.96 -1.62 10.60
N PHE A 273 -2.80 -1.80 11.91
CA PHE A 273 -1.48 -1.84 12.54
C PHE A 273 -1.07 -3.25 12.96
N LEU A 274 0.25 -3.48 12.94
CA LEU A 274 0.89 -4.72 13.37
C LEU A 274 2.09 -4.40 14.26
N THR A 275 2.22 -5.10 15.38
CA THR A 275 3.41 -5.09 16.25
C THR A 275 4.01 -6.49 16.33
N LYS A 276 5.07 -6.63 17.13
CA LYS A 276 5.67 -7.94 17.41
C LYS A 276 4.65 -8.95 17.95
N HIS A 277 3.69 -8.52 18.79
CA HIS A 277 2.75 -9.43 19.44
C HIS A 277 1.26 -9.14 19.18
N TYR A 278 0.92 -8.02 18.53
CA TYR A 278 -0.48 -7.61 18.38
C TYR A 278 -0.84 -7.18 16.96
N VAL A 279 -2.09 -7.43 16.61
CA VAL A 279 -2.80 -6.78 15.51
C VAL A 279 -3.71 -5.72 16.11
N ILE A 280 -3.72 -4.50 15.55
CA ILE A 280 -4.61 -3.44 16.03
C ILE A 280 -5.52 -2.99 14.90
N LEU A 281 -6.81 -3.27 15.06
CA LEU A 281 -7.85 -2.70 14.20
C LEU A 281 -8.29 -1.36 14.81
N CYS A 282 -8.08 -0.27 14.07
CA CYS A 282 -8.54 1.05 14.46
C CYS A 282 -9.76 1.44 13.63
N VAL A 283 -10.91 1.61 14.30
CA VAL A 283 -12.16 2.04 13.66
C VAL A 283 -12.30 3.55 13.85
N TRP A 284 -11.90 4.29 12.83
CA TRP A 284 -11.90 5.75 12.76
C TRP A 284 -13.17 6.33 12.12
N ASN A 285 -13.27 7.66 12.04
CA ASN A 285 -14.50 8.39 11.74
C ASN A 285 -14.80 8.45 10.24
N SER A 286 -15.23 7.31 9.69
CA SER A 286 -15.63 7.11 8.29
C SER A 286 -16.80 6.11 8.20
N PHE A 287 -17.79 6.29 9.07
CA PHE A 287 -18.86 5.31 9.27
C PHE A 287 -19.82 5.22 8.09
N TYR A 288 -20.23 4.01 7.72
CA TYR A 288 -21.27 3.83 6.70
C TYR A 288 -22.68 4.05 7.25
N VAL A 289 -23.54 4.68 6.44
CA VAL A 289 -24.96 4.86 6.75
C VAL A 289 -25.66 3.50 6.76
N ALA A 290 -26.55 3.30 7.76
CA ALA A 290 -27.35 2.09 7.92
C ALA A 290 -26.54 0.78 7.88
N GLY A 291 -25.33 0.77 8.44
CA GLY A 291 -24.48 -0.43 8.52
C GLY A 291 -23.95 -0.91 7.17
N GLY A 292 -23.94 -0.04 6.15
CA GLY A 292 -23.46 -0.35 4.80
C GLY A 292 -24.56 -0.57 3.76
N LEU A 293 -25.85 -0.56 4.14
CA LEU A 293 -26.95 -0.69 3.17
C LEU A 293 -26.93 0.45 2.12
N ALA A 294 -26.48 1.65 2.53
CA ALA A 294 -26.31 2.78 1.64
C ALA A 294 -25.34 2.50 0.46
N ILE A 295 -24.37 1.60 0.63
CA ILE A 295 -23.45 1.20 -0.46
C ILE A 295 -24.23 0.56 -1.62
N LEU A 296 -25.18 -0.32 -1.31
CA LEU A 296 -26.04 -0.95 -2.34
C LEU A 296 -26.99 0.05 -3.00
N TRP A 297 -27.40 1.09 -2.26
CA TRP A 297 -28.31 2.12 -2.74
C TRP A 297 -27.61 3.13 -3.68
N HIS A 298 -26.47 3.66 -3.25
CA HIS A 298 -25.70 4.67 -3.99
C HIS A 298 -24.81 4.06 -5.07
N LYS A 299 -24.45 2.77 -4.94
CA LYS A 299 -23.46 2.08 -5.78
C LYS A 299 -22.10 2.78 -5.82
N ASN A 300 -21.80 3.56 -4.78
CA ASN A 300 -20.49 4.13 -4.55
C ASN A 300 -20.18 4.23 -3.05
N ILE A 301 -18.89 4.28 -2.72
CA ILE A 301 -18.39 4.25 -1.34
C ILE A 301 -18.54 5.62 -0.66
N ILE A 302 -18.23 6.72 -1.35
CA ILE A 302 -18.24 8.08 -0.77
C ILE A 302 -19.65 8.48 -0.31
N ASP A 303 -20.66 8.37 -1.17
CA ASP A 303 -22.04 8.78 -0.86
C ASP A 303 -22.71 7.86 0.17
N ALA A 304 -22.14 6.67 0.41
CA ALA A 304 -22.61 5.74 1.43
C ALA A 304 -22.03 6.02 2.83
N MET A 305 -21.02 6.89 2.94
CA MET A 305 -20.48 7.32 4.22
C MET A 305 -21.37 8.37 4.87
N ALA A 306 -21.48 8.32 6.19
CA ALA A 306 -22.04 9.41 6.97
C ALA A 306 -21.04 10.58 7.01
N ASP A 307 -21.56 11.78 7.23
CA ASP A 307 -20.72 12.95 7.49
C ASP A 307 -19.79 12.72 8.69
N TYR A 308 -18.64 13.39 8.65
CA TYR A 308 -17.69 13.37 9.75
C TYR A 308 -18.33 13.94 11.02
N ASP A 309 -18.38 13.15 12.10
CA ASP A 309 -18.99 13.55 13.37
C ASP A 309 -17.93 13.69 14.46
N PRO A 310 -17.51 14.91 14.85
CA PRO A 310 -16.45 15.12 15.85
C PRO A 310 -16.81 14.61 17.26
N SER A 311 -18.07 14.24 17.52
CA SER A 311 -18.46 13.59 18.78
C SER A 311 -18.12 12.09 18.81
N LYS A 312 -17.92 11.45 17.65
CA LYS A 312 -17.70 10.00 17.52
C LYS A 312 -16.23 9.65 17.64
N LYS A 313 -15.82 9.31 18.87
CA LYS A 313 -14.45 8.85 19.17
C LYS A 313 -14.01 7.66 18.29
N THR A 314 -12.75 7.69 17.88
CA THR A 314 -12.08 6.54 17.26
C THR A 314 -11.91 5.42 18.29
N THR A 315 -12.07 4.16 17.87
CA THR A 315 -11.93 2.99 18.75
C THR A 315 -10.83 2.06 18.25
N TRP A 316 -9.91 1.68 19.13
CA TRP A 316 -8.77 0.82 18.84
C TRP A 316 -8.98 -0.54 19.49
N TYR A 317 -8.93 -1.62 18.71
CA TYR A 317 -9.07 -2.99 19.16
C TYR A 317 -7.72 -3.69 19.08
N VAL A 318 -7.10 -3.95 20.24
CA VAL A 318 -5.81 -4.63 20.32
C VAL A 318 -6.06 -6.13 20.46
N ILE A 319 -5.52 -6.91 19.52
CA ILE A 319 -5.80 -8.33 19.35
C ILE A 319 -4.47 -9.08 19.40
N ASP A 320 -4.37 -10.13 20.21
CA ASP A 320 -3.22 -11.04 20.19
C ASP A 320 -3.10 -11.64 18.79
N ARG A 321 -1.94 -11.46 18.15
CA ARG A 321 -1.74 -11.87 16.76
C ARG A 321 -1.57 -13.37 16.58
N ARG A 322 -1.38 -14.13 17.67
CA ARG A 322 -1.24 -15.58 17.61
C ARG A 322 -2.61 -16.22 17.37
N PRO A 323 -2.69 -17.27 16.53
CA PRO A 323 -3.85 -18.13 16.44
C PRO A 323 -4.24 -18.77 17.79
N ALA A 324 -5.51 -19.12 17.96
CA ALA A 324 -6.02 -19.72 19.19
C ALA A 324 -5.36 -21.08 19.52
N ASP A 325 -5.05 -21.88 18.51
CA ASP A 325 -4.30 -23.14 18.62
C ASP A 325 -2.81 -22.94 18.98
N GLN A 326 -2.32 -21.69 18.96
CA GLN A 326 -0.99 -21.29 19.41
C GLN A 326 -1.04 -20.43 20.68
N GLY A 327 -2.13 -20.50 21.45
CA GLY A 327 -2.29 -19.76 22.71
C GLY A 327 -2.73 -18.31 22.55
N GLY A 328 -3.22 -17.93 21.37
CA GLY A 328 -3.78 -16.60 21.09
C GLY A 328 -4.98 -16.26 21.95
N LYS A 329 -4.96 -15.06 22.54
CA LYS A 329 -6.01 -14.57 23.46
C LYS A 329 -7.18 -13.85 22.75
N GLY A 330 -7.08 -13.63 21.44
CA GLY A 330 -8.03 -12.81 20.67
C GLY A 330 -8.00 -11.35 21.10
N LEU A 331 -9.15 -10.69 21.23
CA LEU A 331 -9.23 -9.29 21.71
C LEU A 331 -8.71 -9.17 23.15
N VAL A 332 -7.60 -8.45 23.34
CA VAL A 332 -6.95 -8.25 24.65
C VAL A 332 -7.30 -6.90 25.30
N ALA A 333 -7.54 -5.86 24.51
CA ALA A 333 -7.86 -4.53 25.02
C ALA A 333 -8.63 -3.68 24.00
N THR A 334 -9.36 -2.68 24.50
CA THR A 334 -10.01 -1.65 23.68
C THR A 334 -9.59 -0.27 24.19
N TYR A 335 -9.21 0.63 23.28
CA TYR A 335 -8.92 2.03 23.57
C TYR A 335 -9.85 2.97 22.80
N LYS A 336 -9.96 4.21 23.27
CA LYS A 336 -10.59 5.32 22.55
C LYS A 336 -9.65 6.52 22.49
N SER A 337 -9.69 7.23 21.37
CA SER A 337 -9.02 8.53 21.18
C SER A 337 -10.00 9.55 20.61
N ASP A 338 -9.53 10.79 20.46
CA ASP A 338 -10.22 11.78 19.66
C ASP A 338 -10.42 11.31 18.21
N PRO A 339 -11.49 11.77 17.53
CA PRO A 339 -11.81 11.35 16.18
C PRO A 339 -10.76 11.83 15.19
N PHE A 340 -10.57 11.03 14.15
CA PHE A 340 -9.84 11.38 12.94
C PHE A 340 -10.33 10.47 11.81
N PHE A 341 -9.92 10.77 10.58
CA PHE A 341 -9.95 9.84 9.46
C PHE A 341 -8.52 9.47 9.07
N CYS A 342 -8.28 8.30 8.49
CA CYS A 342 -6.95 7.83 8.10
C CYS A 342 -7.05 6.95 6.86
N PHE A 343 -6.11 7.12 5.93
CA PHE A 343 -5.82 6.11 4.92
C PHE A 343 -4.67 5.22 5.42
N HIS A 344 -3.49 5.82 5.61
CA HIS A 344 -2.26 5.07 5.82
C HIS A 344 -1.78 5.09 7.28
N THR A 345 -1.72 3.89 7.84
CA THR A 345 -0.90 3.59 9.01
C THR A 345 0.56 3.50 8.59
N ILE A 346 1.48 4.03 9.39
CA ILE A 346 2.90 4.12 9.06
C ILE A 346 3.65 2.93 9.67
N ASN A 347 3.74 2.90 11.00
CA ASN A 347 4.37 1.82 11.74
C ASN A 347 3.77 1.71 13.13
N THR A 348 3.99 0.58 13.79
CA THR A 348 3.57 0.41 15.18
C THR A 348 4.52 -0.53 15.88
N TYR A 349 4.89 -0.20 17.11
CA TYR A 349 5.83 -0.99 17.87
C TYR A 349 5.50 -0.93 19.36
N GLU A 350 6.19 -1.77 20.12
CA GLU A 350 5.98 -1.94 21.55
C GLU A 350 7.18 -1.36 22.31
N GLU A 351 6.91 -0.61 23.37
CA GLU A 351 7.90 -0.12 24.32
C GLU A 351 7.51 -0.53 25.73
N PRO A 352 8.45 -0.78 26.66
CA PRO A 352 8.12 -0.91 28.08
C PRO A 352 7.37 0.33 28.57
N THR A 353 6.32 0.14 29.38
CA THR A 353 5.64 1.25 30.03
C THR A 353 6.62 1.95 30.97
N LEU A 354 6.67 3.28 30.92
CA LEU A 354 7.44 4.04 31.90
C LEU A 354 6.90 3.74 33.31
N ASP A 355 7.80 3.45 34.24
CA ASP A 355 7.51 3.18 35.65
C ASP A 355 6.74 1.87 35.96
N ASP A 356 6.49 1.00 34.97
CA ASP A 356 5.91 -0.34 35.18
C ASP A 356 6.54 -1.40 34.27
N THR A 357 7.56 -2.09 34.80
CA THR A 357 8.27 -3.18 34.10
C THR A 357 7.39 -4.39 33.76
N GLY A 358 6.18 -4.49 34.32
CA GLY A 358 5.22 -5.57 34.05
C GLY A 358 4.29 -5.28 32.86
N SER A 359 4.37 -4.09 32.26
CA SER A 359 3.52 -3.69 31.14
C SER A 359 4.29 -3.04 29.99
N ILE A 360 3.62 -2.96 28.85
CA ILE A 360 4.10 -2.31 27.64
C ILE A 360 3.09 -1.26 27.17
N ASP A 361 3.59 -0.29 26.44
CA ASP A 361 2.82 0.65 25.64
C ASP A 361 2.94 0.27 24.16
N ILE A 362 1.84 0.41 23.41
CA ILE A 362 1.88 0.37 21.95
C ILE A 362 2.01 1.80 21.43
N VAL A 363 3.00 2.05 20.59
CA VAL A 363 3.19 3.31 19.87
C VAL A 363 2.76 3.12 18.43
N ALA A 364 1.80 3.93 17.95
CA ALA A 364 1.19 3.81 16.64
C ALA A 364 1.29 5.12 15.85
N ASP A 365 1.98 5.07 14.72
CA ASP A 365 2.18 6.21 13.82
C ASP A 365 1.28 6.08 12.59
N LEU A 366 0.64 7.18 12.19
CA LEU A 366 -0.30 7.23 11.06
C LEU A 366 -0.41 8.64 10.47
N THR A 367 -0.91 8.72 9.23
CA THR A 367 -1.27 9.98 8.59
C THR A 367 -2.76 10.23 8.72
N ALA A 368 -3.13 11.22 9.55
CA ALA A 368 -4.50 11.48 9.98
C ALA A 368 -5.09 12.74 9.34
N TYR A 369 -6.37 12.69 9.05
CA TYR A 369 -7.18 13.81 8.57
C TYR A 369 -8.17 14.23 9.64
N ASN A 370 -8.45 15.53 9.71
CA ASN A 370 -9.39 16.08 10.68
C ASN A 370 -10.85 16.03 10.20
N ASN A 371 -11.08 15.63 8.94
CA ASN A 371 -12.39 15.44 8.33
C ASN A 371 -12.29 14.47 7.13
N LEU A 372 -13.33 14.40 6.29
CA LEU A 372 -13.42 13.55 5.11
C LEU A 372 -13.16 14.29 3.78
N ASP A 373 -12.76 15.56 3.79
CA ASP A 373 -12.63 16.38 2.58
C ASP A 373 -11.56 15.85 1.61
N VAL A 374 -10.56 15.13 2.11
CA VAL A 374 -9.55 14.45 1.28
C VAL A 374 -10.18 13.47 0.28
N LEU A 375 -11.30 12.82 0.63
CA LEU A 375 -12.04 11.95 -0.29
C LEU A 375 -12.63 12.76 -1.44
N LYS A 376 -13.09 13.99 -1.18
CA LYS A 376 -13.60 14.89 -2.22
C LYS A 376 -12.47 15.52 -3.02
N ARG A 377 -11.30 15.71 -2.43
CA ARG A 377 -10.12 16.22 -3.13
C ARG A 377 -9.74 15.33 -4.31
N PHE A 378 -9.83 14.01 -4.18
CA PHE A 378 -9.38 13.06 -5.21
C PHE A 378 -10.35 12.79 -6.37
N TYR A 379 -11.41 13.60 -6.53
CA TYR A 379 -12.13 13.66 -7.81
C TYR A 379 -11.20 14.17 -8.91
N LEU A 380 -11.21 13.55 -10.09
CA LEU A 380 -10.31 13.90 -11.19
C LEU A 380 -10.47 15.35 -11.64
N SER A 381 -11.71 15.88 -11.61
CA SER A 381 -11.99 17.30 -11.86
C SER A 381 -11.20 18.25 -10.95
N ASN A 382 -10.80 17.80 -9.75
CA ASN A 382 -10.17 18.65 -8.75
C ASN A 382 -8.64 18.57 -8.80
N ILE A 383 -8.07 17.47 -9.32
CA ILE A 383 -6.63 17.22 -9.31
C ILE A 383 -5.96 17.29 -10.69
N ILE A 384 -6.72 17.15 -11.78
CA ILE A 384 -6.19 17.36 -13.15
C ILE A 384 -5.87 18.84 -13.34
N SER A 385 -4.61 19.16 -13.63
CA SER A 385 -4.07 20.52 -13.65
C SER A 385 -4.75 21.42 -14.67
N THR A 386 -5.26 20.86 -15.76
CA THR A 386 -5.96 21.57 -16.85
C THR A 386 -7.47 21.70 -16.60
N SER A 387 -7.98 21.13 -15.52
CA SER A 387 -9.39 21.27 -15.15
C SER A 387 -9.70 22.69 -14.68
N PRO A 388 -10.84 23.28 -15.07
CA PRO A 388 -11.25 24.59 -14.56
C PRO A 388 -11.47 24.60 -13.05
N ASP A 389 -11.77 23.45 -12.45
CA ASP A 389 -11.98 23.31 -11.00
C ASP A 389 -10.67 23.15 -10.20
N ALA A 390 -9.54 22.89 -10.86
CA ALA A 390 -8.27 22.59 -10.21
C ALA A 390 -7.81 23.71 -9.27
N SER A 391 -7.89 24.97 -9.74
CA SER A 391 -7.50 26.14 -8.95
C SER A 391 -8.37 26.33 -7.72
N LYS A 392 -9.68 26.09 -7.82
CA LYS A 392 -10.63 26.21 -6.70
C LYS A 392 -10.27 25.23 -5.58
N TYR A 393 -9.97 23.99 -5.92
CA TYR A 393 -9.61 22.97 -4.93
C TYR A 393 -8.18 23.11 -4.43
N ALA A 394 -7.23 23.52 -5.29
CA ALA A 394 -5.86 23.76 -4.87
C ALA A 394 -5.74 24.99 -3.95
N ALA A 395 -6.45 26.09 -4.22
CA ALA A 395 -6.42 27.31 -3.41
C ALA A 395 -7.29 27.25 -2.15
N GLY A 396 -8.40 26.49 -2.17
CA GLY A 396 -9.39 26.44 -1.09
C GLY A 396 -9.13 25.38 -0.01
N THR A 397 -8.17 24.47 -0.19
CA THR A 397 -7.96 23.30 0.70
C THR A 397 -6.71 23.40 1.58
N ASN A 398 -6.22 24.62 1.84
CA ASN A 398 -4.89 24.87 2.41
C ASN A 398 -4.55 24.14 3.73
N ASP A 399 -5.52 23.59 4.48
CA ASP A 399 -5.24 22.65 5.59
C ASP A 399 -6.22 21.47 5.73
N ALA A 400 -7.50 21.63 5.33
CA ALA A 400 -8.55 20.65 5.66
C ALA A 400 -8.36 19.25 5.03
N SER A 401 -7.76 19.20 3.83
CA SER A 401 -7.51 17.95 3.09
C SER A 401 -6.06 17.49 3.12
N ARG A 402 -5.23 18.07 4.01
CA ARG A 402 -3.85 17.64 4.21
C ARG A 402 -3.78 16.65 5.36
N GLY A 403 -3.01 15.58 5.15
CA GLY A 403 -2.70 14.64 6.21
C GLY A 403 -1.82 15.28 7.28
N LEU A 404 -1.96 14.79 8.51
CA LEU A 404 -1.12 15.15 9.64
C LEU A 404 -0.51 13.88 10.22
N TYR A 405 0.81 13.81 10.29
CA TYR A 405 1.50 12.77 11.02
C TYR A 405 1.05 12.84 12.48
N LYS A 406 0.56 11.73 13.03
CA LYS A 406 0.18 11.61 14.45
C LYS A 406 0.78 10.34 15.04
N ARG A 407 1.44 10.49 16.19
CA ARG A 407 1.89 9.39 17.04
C ARG A 407 0.93 9.21 18.20
N PHE A 408 0.27 8.06 18.26
CA PHE A 408 -0.59 7.67 19.39
C PHE A 408 0.11 6.66 20.28
N ARG A 409 -0.20 6.72 21.58
CA ARG A 409 0.24 5.75 22.59
C ARG A 409 -0.95 5.08 23.25
N LEU A 410 -0.92 3.75 23.31
CA LEU A 410 -1.94 2.88 23.91
C LEU A 410 -1.32 2.19 25.13
N PRO A 411 -1.53 2.72 26.34
CA PRO A 411 -0.67 2.38 27.46
C PRO A 411 -1.08 1.14 28.27
N SER A 412 -0.11 0.59 28.98
CA SER A 412 -0.30 -0.38 30.08
C SER A 412 -0.93 -1.71 29.66
N LEU A 413 -0.49 -2.30 28.56
CA LEU A 413 -0.82 -3.69 28.21
C LEU A 413 0.07 -4.66 28.98
N PRO A 414 -0.44 -5.80 29.45
CA PRO A 414 0.40 -6.80 30.13
C PRO A 414 1.45 -7.35 29.15
N VAL A 415 2.68 -7.53 29.63
CA VAL A 415 3.75 -8.14 28.82
C VAL A 415 3.30 -9.52 28.30
N PRO A 416 3.46 -9.82 27.00
CA PRO A 416 3.20 -11.14 26.45
C PRO A 416 4.15 -12.19 27.06
N SER A 417 3.73 -12.90 28.12
CA SER A 417 4.49 -14.04 28.65
C SER A 417 4.27 -15.30 27.80
N ALA A 418 5.37 -16.01 27.50
CA ALA A 418 5.37 -17.33 26.85
C ALA A 418 4.83 -18.45 27.76
N SER A 419 4.65 -18.20 29.07
CA SER A 419 4.36 -19.23 30.07
C SER A 419 3.10 -19.03 30.91
N SER A 420 2.17 -18.14 30.55
CA SER A 420 0.92 -18.00 31.31
C SER A 420 -0.10 -19.11 30.96
N SER A 421 0.26 -20.37 31.23
CA SER A 421 -0.65 -21.52 31.27
C SER A 421 -1.38 -21.59 32.62
N THR A 422 -1.95 -20.48 33.09
CA THR A 422 -2.90 -20.49 34.22
C THR A 422 -3.58 -19.13 34.35
N SER A 423 -4.61 -18.91 33.55
CA SER A 423 -5.77 -18.18 34.05
C SER A 423 -7.00 -18.94 33.56
N THR A 424 -7.56 -19.70 34.49
CA THR A 424 -8.88 -20.32 34.43
C THR A 424 -9.91 -19.39 33.81
N SER A 425 -10.89 -19.98 33.13
CA SER A 425 -12.06 -19.37 32.53
C SER A 425 -12.67 -18.27 33.41
N SER A 426 -12.23 -17.02 33.23
CA SER A 426 -12.99 -15.88 33.69
C SER A 426 -13.87 -15.46 32.52
N SER A 427 -15.17 -15.45 32.77
CA SER A 427 -16.16 -14.81 31.90
C SER A 427 -15.57 -13.49 31.38
N ARG A 428 -15.64 -13.26 30.04
CA ARG A 428 -15.22 -12.00 29.40
C ARG A 428 -16.00 -10.83 30.02
N LYS A 429 -15.58 -10.33 31.18
CA LYS A 429 -16.06 -9.08 31.74
C LYS A 429 -15.65 -8.02 30.72
N ARG A 430 -16.64 -7.36 30.11
CA ARG A 430 -16.41 -6.20 29.25
C ARG A 430 -15.63 -5.15 30.05
N THR A 431 -14.32 -5.08 29.83
CA THR A 431 -13.49 -4.03 30.41
C THR A 431 -13.85 -2.72 29.73
N LYS A 432 -14.00 -1.65 30.52
CA LYS A 432 -14.24 -0.30 30.00
C LYS A 432 -13.10 0.07 29.03
N PRO A 433 -13.39 0.67 27.85
CA PRO A 433 -12.34 1.13 26.95
C PRO A 433 -11.40 2.10 27.65
N ARG A 434 -10.10 1.88 27.47
CA ARG A 434 -9.01 2.72 27.97
C ARG A 434 -8.83 3.95 27.06
N ARG A 435 -7.98 4.90 27.44
CA ARG A 435 -7.67 6.09 26.62
C ARG A 435 -6.38 5.86 25.85
N ALA A 436 -6.41 6.06 24.54
CA ALA A 436 -5.20 6.25 23.73
C ALA A 436 -4.84 7.74 23.75
N THR A 437 -3.58 8.07 23.98
CA THR A 437 -3.08 9.43 24.07
C THR A 437 -2.37 9.81 22.78
N LEU A 438 -2.42 11.09 22.41
CA LEU A 438 -1.64 11.64 21.32
C LEU A 438 -0.31 12.13 21.90
N ASP A 439 0.81 11.56 21.46
CA ASP A 439 2.14 11.95 21.91
C ASP A 439 2.57 13.24 21.20
N PHE A 440 2.48 13.26 19.86
CA PHE A 440 2.68 14.47 19.07
C PHE A 440 1.98 14.41 17.70
N LYS A 441 1.90 15.57 17.06
CA LYS A 441 1.54 15.73 15.65
C LYS A 441 2.59 16.60 14.94
N ALA A 442 2.84 16.34 13.66
CA ALA A 442 3.71 17.18 12.82
C ALA A 442 2.90 18.25 12.08
N ASP A 443 3.59 19.17 11.41
CA ASP A 443 3.00 20.11 10.48
C ASP A 443 2.60 19.42 9.16
N ALA A 444 1.59 19.99 8.50
CA ALA A 444 0.99 19.38 7.31
C ALA A 444 1.94 19.28 6.12
N LEU A 445 2.89 20.23 5.99
CA LEU A 445 3.88 20.23 4.91
C LEU A 445 4.96 19.16 5.11
N ASP A 446 5.29 18.86 6.36
CA ASP A 446 6.30 17.86 6.73
C ASP A 446 5.74 16.43 6.75
N THR A 447 4.41 16.30 6.69
CA THR A 447 3.74 15.01 6.82
C THR A 447 3.84 14.21 5.52
N PRO A 448 4.43 13.01 5.56
CA PRO A 448 4.41 12.10 4.42
C PRO A 448 3.02 11.48 4.20
N GLU A 449 2.53 11.51 2.97
CA GLU A 449 1.46 10.64 2.49
C GLU A 449 2.02 9.52 1.62
N LEU A 450 1.24 8.45 1.40
CA LEU A 450 1.77 7.17 0.88
C LEU A 450 3.08 6.79 1.61
N PRO A 451 3.04 6.68 2.94
CA PRO A 451 4.25 6.64 3.75
C PRO A 451 4.96 5.29 3.64
N THR A 452 6.28 5.34 3.54
CA THR A 452 7.18 4.17 3.58
C THR A 452 8.29 4.40 4.61
N LEU A 453 9.00 3.33 4.97
CA LEU A 453 10.14 3.37 5.88
C LEU A 453 11.09 2.22 5.56
N ASN A 454 12.24 2.17 6.23
CA ASN A 454 13.16 1.06 6.06
C ASN A 454 12.50 -0.27 6.51
N PRO A 455 12.31 -1.26 5.61
CA PRO A 455 11.61 -2.50 5.92
C PRO A 455 12.12 -3.25 7.15
N ASN A 456 13.40 -3.09 7.50
CA ASN A 456 14.01 -3.72 8.68
C ASN A 456 13.44 -3.21 10.02
N TYR A 457 12.69 -2.10 9.99
CA TYR A 457 12.12 -1.43 11.15
C TYR A 457 10.60 -1.58 11.25
N VAL A 458 9.96 -2.31 10.34
CA VAL A 458 8.54 -2.68 10.48
C VAL A 458 8.35 -3.44 11.79
N THR A 459 7.33 -3.08 12.58
CA THR A 459 7.07 -3.58 13.95
C THR A 459 8.10 -3.19 15.03
N ARG A 460 9.07 -2.32 14.70
CA ARG A 460 10.12 -1.85 15.60
C ARG A 460 10.12 -0.33 15.71
N ARG A 461 10.77 0.20 16.76
CA ARG A 461 11.00 1.64 16.90
C ARG A 461 11.79 2.13 15.68
N HIS A 462 11.31 3.19 15.03
CA HIS A 462 11.89 3.78 13.83
C HIS A 462 12.04 5.29 14.01
N ARG A 463 12.87 5.91 13.17
CA ARG A 463 13.12 7.35 13.16
C ARG A 463 12.66 8.01 11.86
N TYR A 464 12.88 7.40 10.70
CA TYR A 464 12.68 8.05 9.41
C TYR A 464 11.48 7.49 8.66
N VAL A 465 10.68 8.41 8.10
CA VAL A 465 9.51 8.08 7.27
C VAL A 465 9.62 8.86 5.97
N TYR A 466 9.31 8.21 4.86
CA TYR A 466 9.35 8.81 3.52
C TYR A 466 7.95 8.81 2.93
N GLY A 467 7.66 9.70 1.98
CA GLY A 467 6.38 9.70 1.30
C GLY A 467 6.26 10.82 0.27
N VAL A 468 5.10 10.90 -0.37
CA VAL A 468 4.76 12.03 -1.24
C VAL A 468 4.36 13.24 -0.39
N THR A 469 4.60 14.43 -0.93
CA THR A 469 4.14 15.69 -0.33
C THR A 469 3.33 16.52 -1.34
N SER A 470 2.53 17.44 -0.80
CA SER A 470 1.68 18.37 -1.53
C SER A 470 1.92 19.78 -0.99
N SER A 471 3.03 20.40 -1.41
CA SER A 471 3.39 21.77 -1.02
C SER A 471 2.39 22.82 -1.53
N GLY A 472 1.55 22.47 -2.51
CA GLY A 472 0.54 23.34 -3.09
C GLY A 472 0.99 24.00 -4.39
N LYS A 473 2.16 23.58 -4.92
CA LYS A 473 2.66 24.02 -6.22
C LYS A 473 1.93 23.31 -7.37
N SER A 474 1.53 22.05 -7.15
CA SER A 474 0.67 21.27 -8.07
C SER A 474 -0.78 21.22 -7.56
N SER A 475 -1.73 20.93 -8.44
CA SER A 475 -3.10 20.55 -8.05
C SER A 475 -3.20 19.14 -7.42
N PHE A 476 -2.11 18.38 -7.47
CA PHE A 476 -1.97 17.03 -6.90
C PHE A 476 -0.75 16.96 -5.95
N VAL A 477 0.04 15.89 -5.95
CA VAL A 477 1.33 15.81 -5.24
C VAL A 477 2.43 16.48 -6.06
N ASP A 478 3.43 17.09 -5.42
CA ASP A 478 4.48 17.88 -6.11
C ASP A 478 5.91 17.55 -5.69
N GLY A 479 6.09 16.51 -4.86
CA GLY A 479 7.42 16.10 -4.46
C GLY A 479 7.41 14.93 -3.49
N LEU A 480 8.59 14.68 -2.93
CA LEU A 480 8.84 13.70 -1.89
C LEU A 480 9.31 14.39 -0.61
N VAL A 481 9.05 13.75 0.52
CA VAL A 481 9.49 14.20 1.83
C VAL A 481 10.10 13.05 2.61
N LYS A 482 11.21 13.32 3.29
CA LYS A 482 11.74 12.53 4.40
C LYS A 482 11.41 13.27 5.69
N PHE A 483 10.80 12.59 6.64
CA PHE A 483 10.44 13.11 7.95
C PHE A 483 11.22 12.37 9.05
N ASP A 484 11.89 13.14 9.93
CA ASP A 484 12.57 12.63 11.11
C ASP A 484 11.64 12.74 12.32
N THR A 485 11.17 11.62 12.85
CA THR A 485 10.19 11.55 13.93
C THR A 485 10.74 11.99 15.29
N GLU A 486 12.07 12.09 15.44
CA GLU A 486 12.71 12.55 16.67
C GLU A 486 12.90 14.07 16.66
N THR A 487 13.55 14.60 15.61
CA THR A 487 13.83 16.03 15.48
C THR A 487 12.63 16.83 14.97
N ARG A 488 11.66 16.14 14.34
CA ARG A 488 10.48 16.70 13.68
C ARG A 488 10.82 17.62 12.51
N GLN A 489 11.99 17.42 11.91
CA GLN A 489 12.44 18.13 10.72
C GLN A 489 12.21 17.28 9.47
N SER A 490 12.15 17.95 8.32
CA SER A 490 11.90 17.34 7.03
C SER A 490 12.98 17.73 5.99
N ILE A 491 13.20 16.84 5.03
CA ILE A 491 13.98 17.12 3.81
C ILE A 491 13.08 16.83 2.62
N HIS A 492 13.00 17.77 1.70
CA HIS A 492 12.13 17.68 0.53
C HIS A 492 12.92 17.51 -0.76
N TRP A 493 12.36 16.72 -1.67
CA TRP A 493 12.76 16.67 -3.07
C TRP A 493 11.60 17.12 -3.94
N ASN A 494 11.83 18.03 -4.88
CA ASN A 494 10.88 18.39 -5.93
C ASN A 494 11.59 18.95 -7.16
N GLU A 495 10.95 18.79 -8.31
CA GLU A 495 11.36 19.38 -9.58
C GLU A 495 10.13 20.06 -10.21
N TRP A 496 10.31 21.26 -10.74
CA TRP A 496 9.18 22.06 -11.25
C TRP A 496 8.47 21.35 -12.40
N GLY A 497 7.14 21.27 -12.33
CA GLY A 497 6.31 20.61 -13.33
C GLY A 497 6.37 19.09 -13.31
N GLN A 498 6.89 18.47 -12.24
CA GLN A 498 7.04 17.02 -12.14
C GLN A 498 6.27 16.44 -10.95
N ASN A 499 5.68 15.26 -11.08
CA ASN A 499 4.87 14.66 -10.00
C ASN A 499 5.46 13.30 -9.64
N ALA A 500 5.90 13.14 -8.39
CA ALA A 500 6.45 11.88 -7.88
C ALA A 500 5.37 10.97 -7.29
N GLY A 501 5.52 9.67 -7.48
CA GLY A 501 4.76 8.63 -6.80
C GLY A 501 5.39 8.21 -5.47
N GLU A 502 4.74 7.26 -4.77
CA GLU A 502 5.24 6.69 -3.52
C GLU A 502 6.72 6.26 -3.61
N PRO A 503 7.59 6.72 -2.68
CA PRO A 503 9.00 6.35 -2.65
C PRO A 503 9.21 5.01 -1.93
N ILE A 504 9.60 3.95 -2.63
CA ILE A 504 9.89 2.64 -2.02
C ILE A 504 11.34 2.61 -1.50
N PHE A 505 11.52 2.39 -0.20
CA PHE A 505 12.83 2.29 0.42
C PHE A 505 13.49 0.94 0.12
N VAL A 506 14.72 0.97 -0.39
CA VAL A 506 15.58 -0.19 -0.59
C VAL A 506 16.81 -0.04 0.32
N PRO A 507 16.98 -0.90 1.35
CA PRO A 507 18.10 -0.81 2.27
C PRO A 507 19.41 -1.16 1.58
N ARG A 508 20.49 -0.50 1.97
CA ARG A 508 21.83 -0.90 1.58
C ARG A 508 22.12 -2.32 2.06
N ARG A 509 22.75 -3.10 1.19
CA ARG A 509 23.19 -4.47 1.51
C ARG A 509 24.64 -4.65 1.10
N ARG A 510 25.35 -5.46 1.88
CA ARG A 510 26.67 -5.96 1.50
C ARG A 510 26.47 -6.95 0.36
N MET A 511 27.14 -6.71 -0.76
CA MET A 511 27.16 -7.69 -1.86
C MET A 511 27.98 -8.89 -1.41
N PRO A 512 27.55 -10.13 -1.72
CA PRO A 512 28.41 -11.30 -1.55
C PRO A 512 29.72 -11.06 -2.29
N THR A 513 30.85 -11.18 -1.62
CA THR A 513 32.15 -11.17 -2.30
C THR A 513 32.19 -12.39 -3.22
N GLN A 514 32.36 -12.16 -4.53
CA GLN A 514 32.67 -13.26 -5.45
C GLN A 514 33.98 -13.91 -4.96
N LYS A 515 33.90 -15.14 -4.48
CA LYS A 515 35.11 -15.96 -4.28
C LYS A 515 35.76 -16.10 -5.66
N SER A 516 36.92 -15.48 -5.82
CA SER A 516 37.78 -15.73 -6.98
C SER A 516 38.05 -17.24 -7.06
N PRO A 517 37.99 -17.88 -8.24
CA PRO A 517 38.33 -19.29 -8.35
C PRO A 517 39.78 -19.44 -7.87
N ARG A 518 40.00 -20.21 -6.80
CA ARG A 518 41.36 -20.59 -6.40
C ARG A 518 42.05 -21.17 -7.64
N GLY A 519 43.21 -20.61 -7.96
CA GLY A 519 44.07 -21.09 -9.03
C GLY A 519 44.30 -22.59 -8.89
N SER A 520 44.36 -23.25 -10.03
CA SER A 520 44.79 -24.63 -10.16
C SER A 520 46.20 -24.78 -9.59
N GLU A 521 46.30 -25.25 -8.34
CA GLU A 521 47.54 -25.80 -7.82
C GLU A 521 47.49 -27.32 -7.95
N SER A 522 48.49 -27.82 -8.67
CA SER A 522 48.77 -29.23 -8.94
C SER A 522 49.00 -30.01 -7.65
N GLU A 523 48.31 -31.14 -7.51
CA GLU A 523 48.61 -32.14 -6.50
C GLU A 523 49.98 -32.77 -6.73
N SER A 524 50.88 -32.60 -5.77
CA SER A 524 51.97 -33.55 -5.49
C SER A 524 52.03 -33.74 -3.98
N GLY A 525 51.71 -34.96 -3.53
CA GLY A 525 51.46 -35.26 -2.13
C GLY A 525 52.69 -35.39 -1.23
N ALA A 526 52.41 -35.49 0.07
CA ALA A 526 53.10 -36.33 1.05
C ALA A 526 52.38 -36.20 2.39
N ASP A 527 52.30 -37.32 3.10
CA ASP A 527 51.68 -37.52 4.41
C ASP A 527 52.23 -36.60 5.51
N GLY A 528 51.37 -36.22 6.46
CA GLY A 528 51.77 -35.48 7.66
C GLY A 528 50.61 -35.29 8.63
N ASP A 529 50.54 -36.16 9.63
CA ASP A 529 49.64 -36.04 10.78
C ASP A 529 49.93 -34.76 11.57
N GLY A 530 48.92 -33.89 11.70
CA GLY A 530 48.98 -32.68 12.52
C GLY A 530 47.58 -32.16 12.84
N GLU A 531 47.23 -32.14 14.13
CA GLU A 531 46.02 -31.49 14.64
C GLU A 531 45.98 -30.03 14.18
N ALA A 532 45.09 -29.72 13.24
CA ALA A 532 44.76 -28.34 12.88
C ALA A 532 43.71 -27.83 13.87
N ILE A 533 44.14 -26.96 14.77
CA ILE A 533 43.26 -26.07 15.52
C ILE A 533 42.53 -25.20 14.48
N GLU A 534 41.23 -25.41 14.30
CA GLU A 534 40.39 -24.45 13.58
C GLU A 534 40.35 -23.15 14.39
N GLU A 535 41.27 -22.22 14.08
CA GLU A 535 41.05 -20.81 14.36
C GLU A 535 39.86 -20.36 13.51
N VAL A 536 38.67 -20.43 14.10
CA VAL A 536 37.50 -19.72 13.60
C VAL A 536 37.84 -18.23 13.71
N GLU A 537 38.37 -17.65 12.64
CA GLU A 537 38.40 -16.21 12.46
C GLU A 537 36.97 -15.72 12.67
N LYS A 538 36.73 -15.05 13.80
CA LYS A 538 35.53 -14.23 14.00
C LYS A 538 35.54 -13.20 12.87
N GLU A 539 34.73 -13.43 11.83
CA GLU A 539 34.36 -12.39 10.88
C GLU A 539 33.94 -11.18 11.72
N GLY A 540 34.75 -10.11 11.63
CA GLY A 540 34.57 -8.93 12.44
C GLY A 540 33.14 -8.42 12.31
N GLU A 541 32.45 -8.31 13.45
CA GLU A 541 31.15 -7.65 13.56
C GLU A 541 31.29 -6.25 12.99
N SER A 542 30.88 -6.13 11.74
CA SER A 542 31.00 -4.88 11.04
C SER A 542 29.89 -3.94 11.50
N GLU A 543 30.22 -2.67 11.72
CA GLU A 543 29.28 -1.64 12.15
C GLU A 543 27.93 -1.73 11.39
N PRO A 544 26.78 -1.73 12.11
CA PRO A 544 25.47 -1.79 11.49
C PRO A 544 25.21 -0.54 10.64
N PHE A 545 24.51 -0.71 9.52
CA PHE A 545 24.08 0.42 8.70
C PHE A 545 23.05 1.29 9.43
N ASP A 546 23.11 2.61 9.19
CA ASP A 546 22.08 3.55 9.69
C ASP A 546 20.69 3.20 9.13
N GLU A 547 19.63 3.59 9.86
CA GLU A 547 18.24 3.34 9.44
C GLU A 547 17.92 3.91 8.05
N ASP A 548 18.53 5.04 7.68
CA ASP A 548 18.35 5.70 6.39
C ASP A 548 19.47 5.40 5.36
N ASP A 549 20.34 4.41 5.62
CA ASP A 549 21.34 3.97 4.65
C ASP A 549 20.67 3.09 3.57
N GLY A 550 20.28 3.74 2.49
CA GLY A 550 19.54 3.11 1.41
C GLY A 550 19.21 4.10 0.29
N VAL A 551 18.39 3.64 -0.65
CA VAL A 551 17.85 4.47 -1.72
C VAL A 551 16.32 4.41 -1.74
N LEU A 552 15.70 5.44 -2.28
CA LEU A 552 14.27 5.48 -2.58
C LEU A 552 14.06 5.30 -4.07
N LEU A 553 13.14 4.40 -4.45
CA LEU A 553 12.68 4.21 -5.81
C LEU A 553 11.30 4.87 -5.97
N SER A 554 11.18 5.88 -6.84
CA SER A 554 9.91 6.56 -7.10
C SER A 554 9.70 6.75 -8.60
N VAL A 555 8.48 6.54 -9.09
CA VAL A 555 8.13 6.86 -10.49
C VAL A 555 7.70 8.32 -10.56
N VAL A 556 8.35 9.10 -11.41
CA VAL A 556 8.06 10.51 -11.61
C VAL A 556 7.48 10.74 -12.98
N LEU A 557 6.43 11.56 -13.09
CA LEU A 557 5.97 12.13 -14.35
C LEU A 557 6.64 13.49 -14.55
N ASP A 558 7.39 13.66 -15.65
CA ASP A 558 7.78 14.97 -16.17
C ASP A 558 6.62 15.51 -17.03
N GLY A 559 5.85 16.43 -16.45
CA GLY A 559 4.64 16.97 -17.07
C GLY A 559 4.89 17.77 -18.33
N PHE A 560 6.07 18.41 -18.44
CA PHE A 560 6.44 19.18 -19.62
C PHE A 560 6.83 18.29 -20.79
N LYS A 561 7.58 17.21 -20.52
CA LYS A 561 7.98 16.26 -21.57
C LYS A 561 6.90 15.24 -21.89
N GLY A 562 5.93 15.04 -20.98
CA GLY A 562 4.92 14.01 -21.12
C GLY A 562 5.48 12.59 -21.02
N ARG A 563 6.52 12.42 -20.22
CA ARG A 563 7.24 11.15 -20.05
C ARG A 563 7.51 10.90 -18.57
N SER A 564 7.59 9.63 -18.21
CA SER A 564 7.95 9.23 -16.86
C SER A 564 9.36 8.68 -16.78
N TYR A 565 9.89 8.61 -15.57
CA TYR A 565 11.15 7.94 -15.28
C TYR A 565 11.10 7.32 -13.88
N LEU A 566 11.91 6.28 -13.67
CA LEU A 566 12.19 5.75 -12.34
C LEU A 566 13.31 6.59 -11.72
N LEU A 567 13.00 7.39 -10.71
CA LEU A 567 13.94 8.15 -9.91
C LEU A 567 14.56 7.27 -8.82
N VAL A 568 15.87 7.41 -8.61
CA VAL A 568 16.60 6.82 -7.48
C VAL A 568 17.20 7.96 -6.65
N LEU A 569 16.74 8.11 -5.41
CA LEU A 569 17.27 9.08 -4.44
C LEU A 569 18.07 8.39 -3.36
N ASN A 570 19.13 9.03 -2.89
CA ASN A 570 19.77 8.66 -1.62
C ASN A 570 18.81 9.00 -0.47
N ALA A 571 18.44 7.99 0.33
CA ALA A 571 17.44 8.16 1.38
C ALA A 571 17.93 9.02 2.56
N LYS A 572 19.25 9.19 2.72
CA LYS A 572 19.83 10.01 3.79
C LYS A 572 19.61 11.51 3.55
N ASN A 573 19.91 11.97 2.35
CA ASN A 573 19.95 13.40 2.01
C ASN A 573 18.96 13.82 0.91
N MET A 574 18.15 12.90 0.39
CA MET A 574 17.16 13.13 -0.67
C MET A 574 17.76 13.64 -2.00
N THR A 575 19.06 13.44 -2.24
CA THR A 575 19.69 13.81 -3.52
C THR A 575 19.58 12.68 -4.52
N GLU A 576 19.42 13.02 -5.80
CA GLU A 576 19.37 12.04 -6.87
C GLU A 576 20.72 11.34 -7.07
N VAL A 577 20.68 10.00 -7.20
CA VAL A 577 21.84 9.18 -7.55
C VAL A 577 21.76 8.67 -8.98
N GLY A 578 20.56 8.49 -9.52
CA GLY A 578 20.35 8.12 -10.91
C GLY A 578 18.88 7.96 -11.25
N ARG A 579 18.59 7.70 -12.53
CA ARG A 579 17.24 7.45 -13.02
C ARG A 579 17.23 6.54 -14.24
N ALA A 580 16.05 6.00 -14.56
CA ALA A 580 15.81 5.22 -15.79
C ALA A 580 14.59 5.78 -16.56
N GLU A 581 14.81 6.20 -17.80
CA GLU A 581 13.84 6.95 -18.62
C GLU A 581 12.81 6.04 -19.30
N VAL A 582 11.52 6.35 -19.20
CA VAL A 582 10.42 5.65 -19.86
C VAL A 582 9.93 6.46 -21.07
N ALA A 583 9.53 5.78 -22.15
CA ALA A 583 9.21 6.46 -23.42
C ALA A 583 7.89 7.25 -23.40
N GLY A 584 7.00 6.97 -22.44
CA GLY A 584 5.70 7.64 -22.29
C GLY A 584 5.30 7.90 -20.84
N PRO A 585 4.12 8.51 -20.62
CA PRO A 585 3.66 8.87 -19.29
C PRO A 585 3.13 7.63 -18.56
N ILE A 586 3.66 7.35 -17.38
CA ILE A 586 3.07 6.38 -16.45
C ILE A 586 1.95 7.07 -15.69
N GLY A 587 0.77 6.47 -15.68
CA GLY A 587 -0.36 7.03 -14.95
C GLY A 587 -0.19 6.93 -13.44
N PHE A 588 -0.73 7.91 -12.71
CA PHE A 588 -0.59 7.99 -11.26
C PHE A 588 -1.30 6.82 -10.60
N GLY A 589 -0.51 5.92 -10.04
CA GLY A 589 -0.99 4.86 -9.16
C GLY A 589 -0.67 5.14 -7.70
N PHE A 590 -0.77 4.09 -6.89
CA PHE A 590 -0.86 4.23 -5.43
C PHE A 590 0.36 3.59 -4.78
N HIS A 591 0.43 2.26 -4.81
CA HIS A 591 1.39 1.50 -4.04
C HIS A 591 2.25 0.55 -4.88
N GLY A 592 3.31 0.05 -4.27
CA GLY A 592 4.22 -0.88 -4.90
C GLY A 592 5.07 -1.64 -3.90
N THR A 593 5.82 -2.59 -4.41
CA THR A 593 6.72 -3.40 -3.61
C THR A 593 7.98 -3.70 -4.40
N HIS A 594 9.13 -3.64 -3.73
CA HIS A 594 10.42 -4.05 -4.28
C HIS A 594 10.80 -5.40 -3.70
N VAL A 595 11.17 -6.33 -4.58
CA VAL A 595 11.70 -7.63 -4.23
C VAL A 595 13.17 -7.65 -4.61
N SER A 596 14.05 -7.60 -3.61
CA SER A 596 15.50 -7.64 -3.84
C SER A 596 15.95 -8.96 -4.43
N ALA A 597 16.85 -8.89 -5.41
CA ALA A 597 17.53 -10.05 -5.98
C ALA A 597 18.40 -10.79 -4.94
N LEU A 598 18.78 -10.12 -3.85
CA LEU A 598 19.70 -10.64 -2.83
C LEU A 598 18.99 -11.38 -1.67
N SER A 599 17.66 -11.33 -1.53
CA SER A 599 16.93 -11.94 -0.39
C SER A 599 15.98 -13.09 -0.75
N GLY A 600 16.23 -13.79 -1.86
CA GLY A 600 15.45 -14.99 -2.20
C GLY A 600 13.94 -14.75 -2.38
N GLY A 601 13.51 -13.53 -2.73
CA GLY A 601 12.13 -13.25 -3.15
C GLY A 601 11.13 -12.79 -2.09
N LYS A 602 11.52 -12.50 -0.84
CA LYS A 602 10.59 -11.95 0.17
C LYS A 602 10.31 -10.46 -0.09
N GLY A 603 9.18 -10.14 -0.72
CA GLY A 603 8.63 -8.77 -0.74
C GLY A 603 7.90 -8.46 0.57
N LEU A 604 7.94 -7.19 1.00
CA LEU A 604 7.12 -6.73 2.13
C LEU A 604 5.97 -5.88 1.58
N ASP A 605 4.77 -6.18 2.05
CA ASP A 605 3.58 -5.34 1.86
C ASP A 605 3.61 -4.25 2.94
N PHE A 606 3.76 -2.99 2.52
CA PHE A 606 3.74 -1.83 3.41
C PHE A 606 2.33 -1.34 3.67
#